data_AF-A0A0Q8CE72-F1
#
_entry.id   AF-A0A0Q8CE72-F1
#
_cell.length_a   1.000
_cell.length_b   1.000
_cell.length_c   1.000
_cell.angle_alpha   90.00
_cell.angle_beta   90.00
_cell.angle_gamma   90.00
#
_symmetry.space_group_name_H-M   'P 1'
#
loop_
_entity.id
_entity.type
_entity.pdbx_description
1 polymer ?
#
loop_
_entity_poly.entity_id
_entity_poly.type
_entity_poly.pdbx_seq_one_letter_code
_entity_poly.pdbx_strand_id
1 'polypeptide(L)'
;MPQRAAGTLRAVASLGPQRALALAGVTPPRHHGYMSIPIEHITPQQFTDADGVDDWRVLYWGAHAFFRAGSYAQGAALVGDIAALVADDEHDPDVDLRREGVAVKLISRGIRNLSTRDIELARAVSAAAAKRGLTADPSRIQVVQVAIASVPDAPVLPFWQAALGYVRPNDSHLVDPLRRNSSFFLQDEMPADRPRRGRMHIDVAVPHDQVHARIDAIVAAGGRIADDSAAPEWWTLADAENHGVDITTWWGRDSVRLEEEREEREETEETGEPQETEDREKLPEN
;
A
#
# COMPACT_ATOMS: atom_id res chain seq x y z
N MET A 1 -64.13 -18.51 13.60
CA MET A 1 -63.34 -18.75 14.82
C MET A 1 -62.05 -19.46 14.42
N PRO A 2 -60.84 -18.94 14.71
CA PRO A 2 -60.50 -17.52 14.90
C PRO A 2 -59.20 -17.05 14.18
N GLN A 3 -59.13 -15.73 13.93
CA GLN A 3 -57.98 -14.77 14.01
C GLN A 3 -56.69 -15.07 13.20
N ARG A 4 -56.08 -14.11 12.48
CA ARG A 4 -55.51 -12.82 12.94
C ARG A 4 -55.36 -11.86 11.74
N ALA A 5 -55.98 -10.68 11.79
CA ALA A 5 -55.40 -9.39 12.20
C ALA A 5 -54.50 -8.74 11.12
N ALA A 6 -55.11 -7.78 10.40
CA ALA A 6 -54.43 -6.82 9.53
C ALA A 6 -53.53 -5.90 10.37
N GLY A 7 -52.23 -5.88 10.05
CA GLY A 7 -51.25 -4.97 10.62
C GLY A 7 -50.75 -4.02 9.54
N THR A 8 -51.24 -2.78 9.58
CA THR A 8 -50.76 -1.66 8.76
C THR A 8 -49.35 -1.28 9.20
N LEU A 9 -48.32 -1.62 8.42
CA LEU A 9 -46.99 -1.05 8.63
C LEU A 9 -47.00 0.43 8.20
N ARG A 10 -47.00 1.32 9.20
CA ARG A 10 -46.67 2.73 9.03
C ARG A 10 -45.23 2.85 8.54
N ALA A 11 -45.03 3.50 7.40
CA ALA A 11 -43.72 3.96 6.97
C ALA A 11 -43.16 4.95 8.02
N VAL A 12 -42.07 4.58 8.68
CA VAL A 12 -41.26 5.52 9.45
C VAL A 12 -40.35 6.20 8.44
N ALA A 13 -40.68 7.44 8.09
CA ALA A 13 -39.78 8.28 7.30
C ALA A 13 -38.52 8.53 8.12
N SER A 14 -37.41 7.90 7.72
CA SER A 14 -36.07 8.20 8.24
C SER A 14 -35.71 9.64 7.89
N LEU A 15 -35.71 10.51 8.89
CA LEU A 15 -35.13 11.84 8.79
C LEU A 15 -33.61 11.70 8.71
N GLY A 16 -33.03 12.03 7.56
CA GLY A 16 -31.58 12.02 7.35
C GLY A 16 -30.84 13.00 8.27
N PRO A 17 -29.53 12.79 8.49
CA PRO A 17 -28.72 13.49 9.49
C PRO A 17 -28.62 15.01 9.30
N GLN A 18 -29.04 15.54 8.15
CA GLN A 18 -28.98 16.97 7.85
C GLN A 18 -30.10 17.82 8.48
N ARG A 19 -31.14 17.22 9.09
CA ARG A 19 -32.22 17.99 9.75
C ARG A 19 -32.13 18.10 11.27
N ALA A 20 -31.14 17.47 11.91
CA ALA A 20 -30.95 17.58 13.36
C ALA A 20 -30.16 18.85 13.79
N LEU A 21 -29.47 19.53 12.87
CA LEU A 21 -28.66 20.72 13.19
C LEU A 21 -29.44 22.05 13.24
N ALA A 22 -30.73 22.09 12.89
CA ALA A 22 -31.47 23.35 12.79
C ALA A 22 -32.08 23.87 14.11
N LEU A 23 -31.90 23.18 15.25
CA LEU A 23 -32.53 23.55 16.53
C LEU A 23 -31.57 24.07 17.62
N ALA A 24 -30.28 24.24 17.32
CA ALA A 24 -29.29 24.67 18.32
C ALA A 24 -28.71 26.08 18.12
N GLY A 25 -29.09 26.83 17.08
CA GLY A 25 -28.61 28.22 16.89
C GLY A 25 -27.08 28.38 16.80
N VAL A 26 -26.33 27.29 16.64
CA VAL A 26 -24.88 27.32 16.49
C VAL A 26 -24.57 27.57 15.02
N THR A 27 -24.05 28.76 14.74
CA THR A 27 -23.46 29.05 13.42
C THR A 27 -22.23 28.14 13.25
N PRO A 28 -22.13 27.34 12.17
CA PRO A 28 -20.93 26.56 11.94
C PRO A 28 -19.73 27.51 11.77
N PRO A 29 -18.54 27.17 12.27
CA PRO A 29 -17.36 27.98 12.03
C PRO A 29 -17.14 28.09 10.52
N ARG A 30 -16.89 29.33 10.08
CA ARG A 30 -16.52 29.63 8.69
C ARG A 30 -15.31 28.77 8.36
N HIS A 31 -15.43 27.95 7.33
CA HIS A 31 -14.29 27.26 6.73
C HIS A 31 -13.32 28.34 6.26
N HIS A 32 -12.31 28.62 7.08
CA HIS A 32 -11.11 29.30 6.59
C HIS A 32 -10.48 28.31 5.63
N GLY A 33 -10.37 28.72 4.37
CA GLY A 33 -9.76 27.89 3.33
C GLY A 33 -8.44 27.35 3.83
N TYR A 34 -8.38 26.03 4.00
CA TYR A 34 -7.11 25.33 4.03
C TYR A 34 -6.50 25.58 2.66
N MET A 35 -5.58 26.54 2.55
CA MET A 35 -4.51 26.38 1.57
C MET A 35 -3.84 25.07 1.96
N SER A 36 -4.14 24.01 1.21
CA SER A 36 -3.43 22.75 1.30
C SER A 36 -1.96 23.08 1.10
N ILE A 37 -1.17 22.97 2.17
CA ILE A 37 0.29 22.92 2.03
C ILE A 37 0.54 21.77 1.05
N PRO A 38 1.28 21.99 -0.05
CA PRO A 38 1.58 20.92 -0.99
C PRO A 38 2.19 19.74 -0.23
N ILE A 39 1.62 18.56 -0.39
CA ILE A 39 2.18 17.34 0.21
C ILE A 39 3.49 17.07 -0.51
N GLU A 40 4.60 17.34 0.16
CA GLU A 40 5.93 17.11 -0.40
C GLU A 40 6.24 15.61 -0.31
N HIS A 41 6.27 14.96 -1.47
CA HIS A 41 6.70 13.58 -1.61
C HIS A 41 8.15 13.42 -1.16
N ILE A 42 8.45 12.30 -0.49
CA ILE A 42 9.81 11.92 -0.11
C ILE A 42 10.10 10.48 -0.52
N THR A 43 11.35 10.20 -0.84
CA THR A 43 11.81 8.85 -1.14
C THR A 43 11.93 8.00 0.13
N PRO A 44 11.98 6.66 0.02
CA PRO A 44 12.33 5.78 1.13
C PRO A 44 13.66 6.14 1.82
N GLN A 45 14.65 6.59 1.04
CA GLN A 45 15.93 7.06 1.55
C GLN A 45 15.76 8.33 2.39
N GLN A 46 15.03 9.33 1.87
CA GLN A 46 14.76 10.57 2.61
C GLN A 46 13.98 10.32 3.91
N PHE A 47 13.01 9.39 3.91
CA PHE A 47 12.33 8.99 5.14
C PHE A 47 13.31 8.34 6.13
N THR A 48 14.15 7.42 5.66
CA THR A 48 15.13 6.71 6.50
C THR A 48 16.18 7.65 7.11
N ASP A 49 16.61 8.66 6.36
CA ASP A 49 17.61 9.63 6.78
C ASP A 49 17.04 10.73 7.71
N ALA A 50 15.72 10.78 7.91
CA ALA A 50 15.10 11.78 8.74
C ALA A 50 15.34 11.51 10.24
N ASP A 51 15.73 12.55 10.99
CA ASP A 51 15.96 12.41 12.43
C ASP A 51 14.71 11.92 13.18
N GLY A 52 14.87 11.01 14.15
CA GLY A 52 13.80 10.59 15.06
C GLY A 52 12.77 9.62 14.49
N VAL A 53 13.11 8.92 13.40
CA VAL A 53 12.30 7.83 12.83
C VAL A 53 12.95 6.45 13.02
N ASP A 54 13.86 6.32 13.99
CA ASP A 54 14.67 5.10 14.23
C ASP A 54 13.85 3.82 14.45
N ASP A 55 12.62 3.94 14.94
CA ASP A 55 11.68 2.84 15.16
C ASP A 55 11.06 2.28 13.86
N TRP A 56 11.22 2.98 12.74
CA TRP A 56 10.47 2.75 11.50
C TRP A 56 11.34 2.21 10.38
N ARG A 57 10.76 1.37 9.51
CA ARG A 57 11.41 0.95 8.27
C ARG A 57 10.44 1.08 7.11
N VAL A 58 10.94 1.61 6.01
CA VAL A 58 10.18 1.62 4.77
C VAL A 58 10.16 0.20 4.20
N LEU A 59 8.99 -0.26 3.79
CA LEU A 59 8.79 -1.51 3.06
C LEU A 59 7.87 -1.20 1.88
N TYR A 60 7.34 -2.23 1.22
CA TYR A 60 6.23 -2.03 0.30
C TYR A 60 5.08 -1.28 0.98
N TRP A 61 4.53 -0.32 0.24
CA TRP A 61 3.34 0.46 0.62
C TRP A 61 3.51 1.40 1.82
N GLY A 62 4.72 1.81 2.19
CA GLY A 62 4.94 2.89 3.15
C GLY A 62 5.92 2.55 4.27
N ALA A 63 5.88 3.34 5.36
CA ALA A 63 6.72 3.16 6.54
C ALA A 63 6.00 2.31 7.58
N HIS A 64 6.72 1.35 8.18
CA HIS A 64 6.16 0.39 9.13
C HIS A 64 6.94 0.41 10.44
N ALA A 65 6.23 0.26 11.55
CA ALA A 65 6.79 0.02 12.86
C ALA A 65 5.98 -1.07 13.59
N PHE A 66 6.65 -1.83 14.45
CA PHE A 66 6.01 -2.77 15.35
C PHE A 66 6.45 -2.49 16.78
N PHE A 67 5.50 -2.12 17.65
CA PHE A 67 5.74 -1.82 19.05
C PHE A 67 5.31 -3.00 19.93
N ARG A 68 6.26 -3.62 20.64
CA ARG A 68 5.97 -4.75 21.52
C ARG A 68 5.16 -4.30 22.73
N ALA A 69 4.10 -5.02 23.04
CA ALA A 69 3.27 -4.76 24.22
C ALA A 69 3.34 -5.96 25.17
N GLY A 70 3.49 -5.69 26.47
CA GLY A 70 3.40 -6.70 27.52
C GLY A 70 1.96 -7.16 27.79
N SER A 71 0.96 -6.41 27.30
CA SER A 71 -0.45 -6.76 27.40
C SER A 71 -1.30 -6.10 26.31
N TYR A 72 -2.46 -6.68 26.06
CA TYR A 72 -3.43 -6.12 25.11
C TYR A 72 -3.90 -4.72 25.52
N ALA A 73 -4.05 -4.46 26.83
CA ALA A 73 -4.44 -3.15 27.35
C ALA A 73 -3.37 -2.08 27.11
N GLN A 74 -2.08 -2.43 27.25
CA GLN A 74 -0.97 -1.52 26.95
C GLN A 74 -0.94 -1.18 25.45
N GLY A 75 -1.13 -2.18 24.58
CA GLY A 75 -1.24 -1.95 23.13
C GLY A 75 -2.47 -1.08 22.78
N ALA A 76 -3.64 -1.38 23.35
CA ALA A 76 -4.86 -0.59 23.14
C ALA A 76 -4.70 0.86 23.58
N ALA A 77 -3.94 1.13 24.65
CA ALA A 77 -3.65 2.49 25.08
C ALA A 77 -2.83 3.27 24.03
N LEU A 78 -1.85 2.62 23.38
CA LEU A 78 -1.13 3.23 22.25
C LEU A 78 -2.07 3.49 21.08
N VAL A 79 -2.96 2.57 20.72
CA VAL A 79 -3.96 2.81 19.66
C VAL A 79 -4.82 4.03 19.96
N GLY A 80 -5.24 4.20 21.22
CA GLY A 80 -5.97 5.40 21.65
C GLY A 80 -5.16 6.68 21.52
N ASP A 81 -3.86 6.65 21.86
CA ASP A 81 -2.98 7.80 21.68
C ASP A 81 -2.79 8.14 20.20
N ILE A 82 -2.63 7.13 19.33
CA ILE A 82 -2.52 7.31 17.87
C ILE A 82 -3.80 7.95 17.32
N ALA A 83 -4.97 7.46 17.73
CA ALA A 83 -6.26 8.02 17.31
C ALA A 83 -6.41 9.50 17.73
N ALA A 84 -5.86 9.88 18.90
CA ALA A 84 -5.85 11.27 19.34
C ALA A 84 -4.88 12.15 18.53
N LEU A 85 -3.75 11.60 18.07
CA LEU A 85 -2.77 12.34 17.25
C LEU A 85 -3.32 12.76 15.89
N VAL A 86 -4.22 11.95 15.31
CA VAL A 86 -4.79 12.19 13.97
C VAL A 86 -6.24 12.70 14.02
N ALA A 87 -6.77 13.03 15.20
CA ALA A 87 -8.19 13.39 15.36
C ALA A 87 -8.63 14.61 14.53
N ASP A 88 -7.71 15.55 14.32
CA ASP A 88 -7.95 16.80 13.58
C ASP A 88 -7.35 16.77 12.17
N ASP A 89 -6.85 15.61 11.71
CA ASP A 89 -6.13 15.49 10.44
C ASP A 89 -6.55 14.24 9.65
N GLU A 90 -6.73 14.37 8.33
CA GLU A 90 -7.09 13.25 7.43
C GLU A 90 -5.87 12.38 7.04
N HIS A 91 -4.91 12.20 7.96
CA HIS A 91 -3.69 11.40 7.77
C HIS A 91 -3.68 10.15 8.65
N ASP A 92 -4.76 9.37 8.54
CA ASP A 92 -4.94 8.17 9.37
C ASP A 92 -3.93 7.08 9.01
N PRO A 93 -3.25 6.48 9.99
CA PRO A 93 -2.41 5.30 9.79
C PRO A 93 -3.23 4.00 9.73
N ASP A 94 -2.59 2.91 9.32
CA ASP A 94 -3.14 1.58 9.60
C ASP A 94 -2.60 1.07 10.91
N VAL A 95 -3.48 0.49 11.73
CA VAL A 95 -3.11 0.01 13.06
C VAL A 95 -3.69 -1.38 13.28
N ASP A 96 -2.81 -2.36 13.48
CA ASP A 96 -3.17 -3.72 13.86
C ASP A 96 -2.76 -3.97 15.32
N LEU A 97 -3.76 -4.06 16.21
CA LEU A 97 -3.56 -4.45 17.60
C LEU A 97 -3.67 -5.97 17.75
N ARG A 98 -2.60 -6.59 18.26
CA ARG A 98 -2.57 -8.02 18.61
C ARG A 98 -2.06 -8.21 20.04
N ARG A 99 -2.01 -9.46 20.49
CA ARG A 99 -1.54 -9.79 21.84
C ARG A 99 -0.07 -9.40 22.04
N GLU A 100 0.72 -9.52 20.98
CA GLU A 100 2.16 -9.33 20.94
C GLU A 100 2.57 -7.85 20.88
N GLY A 101 1.70 -6.99 20.36
CA GLY A 101 2.04 -5.60 20.09
C GLY A 101 1.10 -4.89 19.13
N VAL A 102 1.54 -3.72 18.68
CA VAL A 102 0.85 -2.86 17.74
C VAL A 102 1.71 -2.70 16.50
N ALA A 103 1.22 -3.16 15.35
CA ALA A 103 1.82 -2.81 14.06
C ALA A 103 1.18 -1.52 13.56
N VAL A 104 2.00 -0.58 13.10
CA VAL A 104 1.56 0.71 12.55
C VAL A 104 2.18 0.87 11.17
N LYS A 105 1.38 1.31 10.21
CA LYS A 105 1.82 1.62 8.85
C LYS A 105 1.37 3.03 8.44
N LEU A 106 2.31 3.81 7.93
CA LEU A 106 2.12 5.18 7.47
C LEU A 106 2.29 5.25 5.95
N ILE A 107 1.36 5.96 5.32
CA ILE A 107 1.46 6.38 3.93
C ILE A 107 0.55 7.58 3.70
N SER A 108 1.03 8.57 2.94
CA SER A 108 0.21 9.69 2.50
C SER A 108 -0.75 9.24 1.39
N ARG A 109 -1.97 8.85 1.79
CA ARG A 109 -2.98 8.22 0.94
C ARG A 109 -3.32 9.01 -0.32
N GLY A 110 -3.36 10.34 -0.24
CA GLY A 110 -3.68 11.22 -1.37
C GLY A 110 -2.71 11.08 -2.54
N ILE A 111 -1.42 10.87 -2.25
CA ILE A 111 -0.36 10.67 -3.25
C ILE A 111 0.10 9.21 -3.34
N ARG A 112 -0.51 8.33 -2.54
CA ARG A 112 -0.19 6.90 -2.42
C ARG A 112 1.30 6.62 -2.25
N ASN A 113 1.99 7.50 -1.55
CA ASN A 113 3.44 7.45 -1.35
C ASN A 113 3.82 8.10 -0.01
N LEU A 114 5.11 8.09 0.34
CA LEU A 114 5.62 8.77 1.52
C LEU A 114 5.65 10.29 1.30
N SER A 115 5.38 11.03 2.36
CA SER A 115 5.56 12.48 2.43
C SER A 115 6.20 12.91 3.75
N THR A 116 6.53 14.20 3.86
CA THR A 116 6.95 14.81 5.12
C THR A 116 5.96 14.62 6.28
N ARG A 117 4.66 14.46 6.00
CA ARG A 117 3.62 14.17 7.02
C ARG A 117 3.82 12.80 7.68
N ASP A 118 4.29 11.82 6.90
CA ASP A 118 4.59 10.49 7.42
C ASP A 118 5.76 10.54 8.41
N ILE A 119 6.77 11.40 8.19
CA ILE A 119 7.87 11.63 9.15
C ILE A 119 7.34 12.24 10.44
N GLU A 120 6.49 13.26 10.35
CA GLU A 120 5.92 13.94 11.52
C GLU A 120 5.08 12.99 12.37
N LEU A 121 4.21 12.21 11.73
CA LEU A 121 3.38 11.22 12.40
C LEU A 121 4.24 10.08 12.99
N ALA A 122 5.26 9.59 12.27
CA ALA A 122 6.18 8.58 12.78
C ALA A 122 6.81 8.98 14.12
N ARG A 123 7.33 10.22 14.20
CA ARG A 123 7.92 10.79 15.42
C ARG A 123 6.90 10.87 16.55
N ALA A 124 5.69 11.33 16.26
CA ALA A 124 4.64 11.49 17.25
C ALA A 124 4.19 10.13 17.82
N VAL A 125 4.03 9.12 16.96
CA VAL A 125 3.69 7.75 17.34
C VAL A 125 4.81 7.11 18.16
N SER A 126 6.07 7.24 17.75
CA SER A 126 7.22 6.77 18.53
C SER A 126 7.28 7.40 19.93
N ALA A 127 7.04 8.71 20.03
CA ALA A 127 6.97 9.39 21.32
C ALA A 127 5.80 8.89 22.19
N ALA A 128 4.64 8.59 21.60
CA ALA A 128 3.51 8.00 22.30
C ALA A 128 3.82 6.57 22.79
N ALA A 129 4.44 5.74 21.95
CA ALA A 129 4.87 4.39 22.30
C ALA A 129 5.87 4.39 23.48
N ALA A 130 6.86 5.29 23.43
CA ALA A 130 7.85 5.45 24.49
C ALA A 130 7.21 5.88 25.83
N LYS A 131 6.24 6.81 25.83
CA LYS A 131 5.49 7.22 27.04
C LYS A 131 4.72 6.07 27.68
N ARG A 132 4.33 5.07 26.88
CA ARG A 132 3.64 3.85 27.32
C ARG A 132 4.60 2.70 27.67
N GLY A 133 5.91 2.91 27.53
CA GLY A 133 6.94 1.90 27.78
C GLY A 133 6.93 0.75 26.76
N LEU A 134 6.46 0.99 25.53
CA LEU A 134 6.65 0.06 24.43
C LEU A 134 7.98 0.33 23.73
N THR A 135 8.56 -0.71 23.16
CA THR A 135 9.80 -0.64 22.38
C THR A 135 9.53 -1.16 20.98
N ALA A 136 10.08 -0.49 19.97
CA ALA A 136 10.02 -0.97 18.60
C ALA A 136 10.85 -2.24 18.42
N ASP A 137 10.39 -3.14 17.55
CA ASP A 137 11.10 -4.36 17.16
C ASP A 137 11.07 -4.48 15.63
N PRO A 138 12.06 -3.90 14.92
CA PRO A 138 12.15 -3.95 13.47
C PRO A 138 12.26 -5.38 12.90
N SER A 139 12.67 -6.37 13.70
CA SER A 139 12.74 -7.77 13.23
C SER A 139 11.36 -8.40 12.99
N ARG A 140 10.28 -7.76 13.44
CA ARG A 140 8.90 -8.26 13.38
C ARG A 140 8.08 -7.73 12.20
N ILE A 141 8.60 -6.76 11.46
CA ILE A 141 7.92 -6.20 10.30
C ILE A 141 8.38 -6.90 9.01
N GLN A 142 7.42 -7.21 8.15
CA GLN A 142 7.64 -7.65 6.78
C GLN A 142 6.35 -7.42 5.98
N VAL A 143 6.47 -7.27 4.66
CA VAL A 143 5.33 -7.25 3.76
C VAL A 143 5.51 -8.36 2.74
N VAL A 144 4.48 -9.18 2.56
CA VAL A 144 4.47 -10.27 1.58
C VAL A 144 3.59 -9.89 0.40
N GLN A 145 4.10 -10.03 -0.81
CA GLN A 145 3.33 -9.92 -2.04
C GLN A 145 3.47 -11.20 -2.86
N VAL A 146 2.52 -11.42 -3.76
CA VAL A 146 2.55 -12.54 -4.71
C VAL A 146 2.69 -11.98 -6.11
N ALA A 147 3.74 -12.39 -6.80
CA ALA A 147 3.94 -12.08 -8.20
C ALA A 147 3.27 -13.14 -9.07
N ILE A 148 2.58 -12.71 -10.12
CA ILE A 148 1.99 -13.58 -11.14
C ILE A 148 2.68 -13.26 -12.45
N ALA A 149 3.33 -14.27 -13.05
CA ALA A 149 3.93 -14.11 -14.37
C ALA A 149 2.82 -13.96 -15.42
N SER A 150 2.88 -12.88 -16.20
CA SER A 150 1.95 -12.61 -17.29
C SER A 150 2.68 -11.98 -18.46
N VAL A 151 2.25 -12.28 -19.68
CA VAL A 151 2.63 -11.47 -20.85
C VAL A 151 1.83 -10.15 -20.83
N PRO A 152 2.37 -9.03 -21.36
CA PRO A 152 1.76 -7.71 -21.26
C PRO A 152 0.34 -7.59 -21.84
N ASP A 153 0.01 -8.39 -22.86
CA ASP A 153 -1.26 -8.35 -23.58
C ASP A 153 -2.31 -9.32 -23.05
N ALA A 154 -1.98 -10.16 -22.05
CA ALA A 154 -2.93 -11.13 -21.52
C ALA A 154 -4.00 -10.47 -20.62
N PRO A 155 -5.30 -10.73 -20.85
CA PRO A 155 -6.39 -10.13 -20.07
C PRO A 155 -6.61 -10.84 -18.73
N VAL A 156 -5.58 -10.93 -17.89
CA VAL A 156 -5.61 -11.72 -16.63
C VAL A 156 -6.15 -10.94 -15.43
N LEU A 157 -6.03 -9.61 -15.41
CA LEU A 157 -6.41 -8.79 -14.25
C LEU A 157 -7.88 -8.91 -13.87
N PRO A 158 -8.87 -8.90 -14.80
CA PRO A 158 -10.27 -9.05 -14.43
C PRO A 158 -10.56 -10.35 -13.66
N PHE A 159 -9.89 -11.45 -14.01
CA PHE A 159 -10.01 -12.71 -13.31
C PHE A 159 -9.50 -12.60 -11.87
N TRP A 160 -8.28 -12.09 -11.67
CA TRP A 160 -7.68 -11.97 -10.34
C TRP A 160 -8.40 -10.95 -9.46
N GLN A 161 -8.87 -9.85 -10.03
CA GLN A 161 -9.67 -8.87 -9.32
C GLN A 161 -10.97 -9.50 -8.79
N ALA A 162 -11.66 -10.29 -9.62
CA ALA A 162 -12.88 -10.99 -9.22
C ALA A 162 -12.60 -12.11 -8.20
N ALA A 163 -11.52 -12.88 -8.39
CA ALA A 163 -11.16 -13.99 -7.51
C ALA A 163 -10.76 -13.53 -6.10
N LEU A 164 -10.05 -12.41 -5.99
CA LEU A 164 -9.55 -11.88 -4.72
C LEU A 164 -10.49 -10.86 -4.08
N GLY A 165 -11.40 -10.26 -4.85
CA GLY A 165 -12.21 -9.12 -4.40
C GLY A 165 -11.36 -7.86 -4.17
N TYR A 166 -10.25 -7.72 -4.90
CA TYR A 166 -9.25 -6.67 -4.70
C TYR A 166 -9.53 -5.44 -5.55
N VAL A 167 -8.86 -4.33 -5.22
CA VAL A 167 -8.83 -3.10 -6.03
C VAL A 167 -7.49 -2.94 -6.73
N ARG A 168 -7.50 -2.22 -7.85
CA ARG A 168 -6.32 -1.96 -8.67
C ARG A 168 -5.77 -0.55 -8.38
N PRO A 169 -4.66 -0.42 -7.62
CA PRO A 169 -4.07 0.90 -7.36
C PRO A 169 -3.31 1.49 -8.54
N ASN A 170 -2.77 0.65 -9.43
CA ASN A 170 -1.94 0.99 -10.59
C ASN A 170 -2.04 -0.14 -11.63
N ASP A 171 -1.32 -0.05 -12.74
CA ASP A 171 -1.50 -1.01 -13.82
C ASP A 171 -1.00 -2.44 -13.53
N SER A 172 -0.10 -2.62 -12.57
CA SER A 172 0.50 -3.92 -12.27
C SER A 172 -0.04 -4.59 -11.00
N HIS A 173 -0.61 -3.86 -10.05
CA HIS A 173 -0.93 -4.38 -8.71
C HIS A 173 -2.43 -4.58 -8.47
N LEU A 174 -2.72 -5.50 -7.56
CA LEU A 174 -4.02 -5.74 -6.94
C LEU A 174 -3.85 -5.75 -5.41
N VAL A 175 -4.68 -5.00 -4.70
CA VAL A 175 -4.56 -4.81 -3.25
C VAL A 175 -5.90 -5.06 -2.57
N ASP A 176 -5.88 -5.74 -1.43
CA ASP A 176 -7.03 -5.88 -0.54
C ASP A 176 -7.59 -4.48 -0.20
N PRO A 177 -8.89 -4.20 -0.40
CA PRO A 177 -9.47 -2.89 -0.08
C PRO A 177 -9.28 -2.52 1.40
N LEU A 178 -9.22 -3.51 2.29
CA LEU A 178 -8.95 -3.33 3.71
C LEU A 178 -7.46 -3.41 4.07
N ARG A 179 -6.61 -3.76 3.09
CA ARG A 179 -5.14 -3.81 3.19
C ARG A 179 -4.63 -4.72 4.30
N ARG A 180 -5.37 -5.79 4.57
CA ARG A 180 -5.05 -6.79 5.60
C ARG A 180 -4.26 -7.97 5.04
N ASN A 181 -4.47 -8.27 3.76
CA ASN A 181 -3.90 -9.43 3.09
C ASN A 181 -2.80 -9.04 2.10
N SER A 182 -1.99 -10.03 1.71
CA SER A 182 -0.95 -9.85 0.68
C SER A 182 -1.54 -9.30 -0.61
N SER A 183 -0.85 -8.31 -1.18
CA SER A 183 -1.15 -7.82 -2.52
C SER A 183 -0.61 -8.78 -3.57
N PHE A 184 -1.19 -8.70 -4.75
CA PHE A 184 -0.73 -9.42 -5.94
C PHE A 184 -0.21 -8.41 -6.95
N PHE A 185 0.76 -8.79 -7.77
CA PHE A 185 1.17 -7.97 -8.91
C PHE A 185 1.50 -8.82 -10.13
N LEU A 186 1.36 -8.23 -11.31
CA LEU A 186 1.80 -8.82 -12.55
C LEU A 186 3.28 -8.52 -12.76
N GLN A 187 4.05 -9.58 -12.94
CA GLN A 187 5.43 -9.51 -13.39
C GLN A 187 5.48 -9.97 -14.85
N ASP A 188 6.25 -9.26 -15.67
CA ASP A 188 6.50 -9.66 -17.05
C ASP A 188 7.10 -11.08 -17.10
N GLU A 189 6.51 -11.93 -17.94
CA GLU A 189 7.04 -13.27 -18.17
C GLU A 189 8.47 -13.17 -18.74
N MET A 190 9.40 -13.88 -18.12
CA MET A 190 10.79 -13.92 -18.58
C MET A 190 10.92 -14.59 -19.96
N PRO A 191 11.93 -14.19 -20.77
CA PRO A 191 12.18 -14.77 -22.08
C PRO A 191 12.32 -16.31 -22.03
N ALA A 192 11.87 -16.97 -23.10
CA ALA A 192 11.73 -18.42 -23.17
C ALA A 192 13.04 -19.23 -23.13
N ASP A 193 14.19 -18.56 -23.20
CA ASP A 193 15.54 -19.15 -23.14
C ASP A 193 16.04 -19.37 -21.70
N ARG A 194 15.37 -18.79 -20.70
CA ARG A 194 15.63 -19.06 -19.28
C ARG A 194 14.73 -20.20 -18.79
N PRO A 195 15.21 -21.08 -17.89
CA PRO A 195 14.36 -22.07 -17.23
C PRO A 195 13.15 -21.36 -16.62
N ARG A 196 11.95 -21.74 -17.04
CA ARG A 196 10.72 -21.12 -16.53
C ARG A 196 10.69 -21.33 -15.02
N ARG A 197 10.67 -20.23 -14.26
CA ARG A 197 10.19 -20.27 -12.88
C ARG A 197 8.73 -20.75 -12.89
N GLY A 198 8.22 -21.19 -11.75
CA GLY A 198 6.76 -21.33 -11.60
C GLY A 198 6.06 -20.04 -12.06
N ARG A 199 4.82 -20.13 -12.55
CA ARG A 199 4.07 -18.95 -13.04
C ARG A 199 3.67 -17.96 -11.92
N MET A 200 4.16 -18.17 -10.71
CA MET A 200 3.99 -17.32 -9.55
C MET A 200 5.17 -17.47 -8.60
N HIS A 201 5.50 -16.42 -7.86
CA HIS A 201 6.47 -16.45 -6.77
C HIS A 201 6.05 -15.50 -5.64
N ILE A 202 6.74 -15.60 -4.51
CA ILE A 202 6.48 -14.82 -3.31
C ILE A 202 7.63 -13.82 -3.14
N ASP A 203 7.26 -12.58 -2.89
CA ASP A 203 8.18 -11.50 -2.51
C ASP A 203 7.99 -11.20 -1.03
N VAL A 204 9.09 -11.17 -0.28
CA VAL A 204 9.10 -10.81 1.14
C VAL A 204 9.97 -9.58 1.33
N ALA A 205 9.32 -8.42 1.43
CA ALA A 205 9.99 -7.19 1.81
C ALA A 205 10.32 -7.23 3.30
N VAL A 206 11.60 -7.14 3.62
CA VAL A 206 12.14 -7.04 4.98
C VAL A 206 12.89 -5.72 5.15
N PRO A 207 13.08 -5.24 6.39
CA PRO A 207 13.93 -4.08 6.62
C PRO A 207 15.34 -4.28 6.06
N HIS A 208 15.91 -3.24 5.45
CA HIS A 208 17.23 -3.29 4.84
C HIS A 208 18.32 -3.70 5.86
N ASP A 209 18.19 -3.30 7.11
CA ASP A 209 19.11 -3.63 8.21
C ASP A 209 18.86 -5.03 8.82
N GLN A 210 17.82 -5.75 8.36
CA GLN A 210 17.50 -7.12 8.78
C GLN A 210 17.67 -8.15 7.64
N VAL A 211 17.97 -7.70 6.41
CA VAL A 211 17.95 -8.55 5.23
C VAL A 211 18.97 -9.69 5.27
N HIS A 212 20.21 -9.40 5.67
CA HIS A 212 21.27 -10.40 5.75
C HIS A 212 20.97 -11.44 6.84
N ALA A 213 20.44 -11.01 7.99
CA ALA A 213 20.02 -11.93 9.04
C ALA A 213 18.89 -12.87 8.56
N ARG A 214 17.97 -12.39 7.70
CA ARG A 214 16.94 -13.22 7.09
C ARG A 214 17.54 -14.22 6.09
N ILE A 215 18.46 -13.78 5.24
CA ILE A 215 19.14 -14.65 4.27
C ILE A 215 19.94 -15.74 4.99
N ASP A 216 20.73 -15.37 6.00
CA ASP A 216 21.51 -16.31 6.81
C ASP A 216 20.62 -17.36 7.48
N ALA A 217 19.46 -16.94 8.01
CA ALA A 217 18.49 -17.87 8.60
C ALA A 217 17.92 -18.84 7.56
N ILE A 218 17.66 -18.39 6.33
CA ILE A 218 17.18 -19.26 5.23
C ILE A 218 18.26 -20.27 4.84
N VAL A 219 19.51 -19.83 4.69
CA VAL A 219 20.63 -20.72 4.35
C VAL A 219 20.89 -21.74 5.47
N ALA A 220 20.86 -21.30 6.74
CA ALA A 220 20.98 -22.18 7.89
C ALA A 220 19.85 -23.23 7.96
N ALA A 221 18.66 -22.92 7.43
CA ALA A 221 17.54 -23.85 7.32
C ALA A 221 17.65 -24.81 6.12
N GLY A 222 18.75 -24.79 5.36
CA GLY A 222 18.98 -25.65 4.19
C GLY A 222 18.58 -25.02 2.85
N GLY A 223 18.22 -23.74 2.84
CA GLY A 223 18.03 -22.96 1.62
C GLY A 223 19.36 -22.60 0.95
N ARG A 224 19.28 -22.13 -0.29
CA ARG A 224 20.43 -21.61 -1.05
C ARG A 224 20.09 -20.30 -1.75
N ILE A 225 21.09 -19.46 -1.96
CA ILE A 225 20.98 -18.33 -2.88
C ILE A 225 20.93 -18.91 -4.30
N ALA A 226 19.86 -18.59 -5.03
CA ALA A 226 19.68 -18.99 -6.42
C ALA A 226 20.06 -17.87 -7.39
N ASP A 227 19.84 -16.62 -6.99
CA ASP A 227 20.20 -15.42 -7.75
C ASP A 227 20.39 -14.25 -6.78
N ASP A 228 21.53 -13.57 -6.85
CA ASP A 228 21.85 -12.35 -6.11
C ASP A 228 22.31 -11.21 -7.03
N SER A 229 22.09 -11.34 -8.35
CA SER A 229 22.56 -10.38 -9.36
C SER A 229 21.92 -9.00 -9.24
N ALA A 230 20.76 -8.91 -8.58
CA ALA A 230 20.03 -7.67 -8.35
C ALA A 230 20.16 -7.15 -6.90
N ALA A 231 21.07 -7.71 -6.10
CA ALA A 231 21.36 -7.17 -4.78
C ALA A 231 21.86 -5.71 -4.87
N PRO A 232 21.42 -4.79 -3.98
CA PRO A 232 20.66 -5.04 -2.75
C PRO A 232 19.12 -4.96 -2.89
N GLU A 233 18.59 -4.78 -4.10
CA GLU A 233 17.14 -4.61 -4.30
C GLU A 233 16.36 -5.89 -3.98
N TRP A 234 16.90 -7.04 -4.37
CA TRP A 234 16.38 -8.36 -4.02
C TRP A 234 17.40 -9.49 -4.18
N TRP A 235 17.11 -10.61 -3.52
CA TRP A 235 17.80 -11.91 -3.64
C TRP A 235 16.77 -13.00 -3.86
N THR A 236 16.97 -13.88 -4.84
CA THR A 236 16.20 -15.14 -4.92
C THR A 236 16.86 -16.21 -4.08
N LEU A 237 16.10 -16.78 -3.17
CA LEU A 237 16.44 -17.96 -2.40
C LEU A 237 15.61 -19.14 -2.90
N ALA A 238 16.14 -20.35 -2.80
CA ALA A 238 15.43 -21.58 -3.12
C ALA A 238 15.54 -22.61 -1.99
N ASP A 239 14.46 -23.35 -1.76
CA ASP A 239 14.44 -24.51 -0.87
C ASP A 239 15.06 -25.77 -1.54
N ALA A 240 15.03 -26.90 -0.83
CA ALA A 240 15.55 -28.18 -1.32
C ALA A 240 14.75 -28.78 -2.49
N GLU A 241 13.51 -28.33 -2.70
CA GLU A 241 12.63 -28.73 -3.81
C GLU A 241 12.63 -27.71 -4.96
N ASN A 242 13.48 -26.67 -4.87
CA ASN A 242 13.63 -25.61 -5.84
C ASN A 242 12.42 -24.65 -5.92
N HIS A 243 11.63 -24.52 -4.85
CA HIS A 243 10.67 -23.43 -4.71
C HIS A 243 11.40 -22.13 -4.40
N GLY A 244 11.17 -21.12 -5.24
CA GLY A 244 11.80 -19.81 -5.11
C GLY A 244 11.00 -18.83 -4.24
N VAL A 245 11.72 -18.02 -3.47
CA VAL A 245 11.21 -16.84 -2.77
C VAL A 245 12.19 -15.69 -2.95
N ASP A 246 11.68 -14.50 -3.22
CA ASP A 246 12.51 -13.30 -3.32
C ASP A 246 12.46 -12.55 -1.98
N ILE A 247 13.64 -12.31 -1.40
CA ILE A 247 13.81 -11.44 -0.23
C ILE A 247 14.16 -10.06 -0.76
N THR A 248 13.32 -9.07 -0.48
CA THR A 248 13.40 -7.75 -1.12
C THR A 248 13.59 -6.64 -0.10
N THR A 249 14.16 -5.53 -0.55
CA THR A 249 14.28 -4.31 0.25
C THR A 249 13.99 -3.09 -0.64
N TRP A 250 13.74 -1.93 -0.01
CA TRP A 250 13.73 -0.66 -0.74
C TRP A 250 15.15 -0.19 -1.12
N TRP A 251 16.17 -0.76 -0.47
CA TRP A 251 17.56 -0.35 -0.64
C TRP A 251 18.00 -0.60 -2.08
N GLY A 252 18.58 0.43 -2.70
CA GLY A 252 19.00 0.39 -4.10
C GLY A 252 17.90 0.76 -5.10
N ARG A 253 16.65 0.98 -4.67
CA ARG A 253 15.57 1.40 -5.56
C ARG A 253 15.42 2.92 -5.61
N ASP A 254 15.37 3.46 -6.82
CA ASP A 254 14.77 4.77 -7.06
C ASP A 254 13.26 4.64 -6.90
N SER A 255 12.63 5.52 -6.10
CA SER A 255 11.20 5.44 -5.83
C SER A 255 10.39 5.64 -7.10
N VAL A 256 9.83 4.57 -7.67
CA VAL A 256 9.01 4.66 -8.88
C VAL A 256 7.68 5.33 -8.52
N ARG A 257 7.42 6.48 -9.14
CA ARG A 257 6.18 7.23 -8.96
C ARG A 257 5.01 6.38 -9.45
N LEU A 258 4.00 6.14 -8.61
CA LEU A 258 2.78 5.42 -9.01
C LEU A 258 1.91 6.18 -10.04
N GLU A 259 2.29 7.42 -10.39
CA GLU A 259 1.54 8.33 -11.26
C GLU A 259 2.24 8.66 -12.59
N GLU A 260 3.53 8.33 -12.79
CA GLU A 260 4.29 8.74 -13.99
C GLU A 260 3.67 8.18 -15.29
N GLU A 261 2.98 7.04 -15.23
CA GLU A 261 2.27 6.46 -16.39
C GLU A 261 0.97 7.20 -16.78
N ARG A 262 0.46 8.12 -15.94
CA ARG A 262 -0.78 8.88 -16.22
C ARG A 262 -0.53 10.14 -17.05
N GLU A 263 0.54 10.87 -16.76
CA GLU A 263 0.85 12.14 -17.44
C GLU A 263 1.26 11.90 -18.91
N GLU A 264 2.02 10.83 -19.22
CA GLU A 264 2.42 10.53 -20.60
C GLU A 264 1.27 10.05 -21.51
N ARG A 265 0.23 9.42 -20.94
CA ARG A 265 -0.95 8.96 -21.71
C ARG A 265 -1.95 10.08 -21.97
N GLU A 266 -2.09 11.05 -21.07
CA GLU A 266 -2.98 12.20 -21.28
C GLU A 266 -2.37 13.19 -22.30
N GLU A 267 -1.04 13.35 -22.38
CA GLU A 267 -0.39 14.18 -23.42
C GLU A 267 -0.45 13.55 -24.83
N THR A 268 -0.46 12.21 -24.94
CA THR A 268 -0.55 11.53 -26.25
C THR A 268 -1.98 11.46 -26.81
N GLU A 269 -3.02 11.57 -25.98
CA GLU A 269 -4.42 11.63 -26.45
C GLU A 269 -4.88 13.04 -26.87
N GLU A 270 -4.23 14.11 -26.41
CA GLU A 270 -4.65 15.49 -26.70
C GLU A 270 -4.09 16.08 -28.02
N THR A 271 -3.11 15.41 -28.66
CA THR A 271 -2.47 15.91 -29.90
C THR A 271 -3.01 15.33 -31.22
N GLY A 272 -4.09 14.54 -31.17
CA GLY A 272 -4.71 13.92 -32.36
C GLY A 272 -5.60 14.88 -33.16
N GLU A 273 -5.04 15.87 -33.85
CA GLU A 273 -5.77 16.61 -34.89
C GLU A 273 -6.08 15.68 -36.08
N PRO A 274 -7.34 15.64 -36.59
CA PRO A 274 -7.67 14.84 -37.76
C PRO A 274 -7.18 15.52 -39.03
N GLN A 275 -6.23 14.89 -39.74
CA GLN A 275 -5.84 15.34 -41.08
C GLN A 275 -6.97 15.07 -42.08
N GLU A 276 -7.51 16.15 -42.65
CA GLU A 276 -8.41 16.14 -43.81
C GLU A 276 -7.72 15.45 -44.99
N THR A 277 -8.32 14.38 -45.50
CA THR A 277 -7.93 13.75 -46.76
C THR A 277 -8.48 14.56 -47.93
N GLU A 278 -7.62 15.36 -48.56
CA GLU A 278 -7.92 16.00 -49.85
C GLU A 278 -7.81 14.98 -51.00
N ASP A 279 -8.94 14.79 -51.70
CA ASP A 279 -9.06 14.08 -52.96
C ASP A 279 -8.12 14.65 -54.03
N ARG A 280 -7.26 13.81 -54.61
CA ARG A 280 -6.72 14.01 -55.96
C ARG A 280 -6.72 12.72 -56.76
N GLU A 281 -7.80 12.57 -57.51
CA GLU A 281 -7.99 11.68 -58.64
C GLU A 281 -6.87 11.90 -59.68
N LYS A 282 -6.08 10.86 -59.97
CA LYS A 282 -5.27 10.76 -61.19
C LYS A 282 -5.52 9.40 -61.85
N LEU A 283 -6.25 9.43 -62.95
CA LEU A 283 -6.39 8.34 -63.92
C LEU A 283 -5.03 8.03 -64.57
N PRO A 284 -4.70 6.76 -64.85
CA PRO A 284 -3.66 6.43 -65.81
C PRO A 284 -4.24 6.28 -67.22
N GLU A 285 -3.49 6.80 -68.21
CA GLU A 285 -3.66 6.52 -69.63
C GLU A 285 -3.31 5.05 -69.93
N ASN A 286 -4.31 4.26 -70.35
CA ASN A 286 -4.33 3.45 -71.59
C ASN A 286 -5.66 2.70 -71.73
#